data_AF-A0A843LDV8-F1
#
_entry.id   AF-A0A843LDV8-F1
#
_cell.length_a   1.000
_cell.length_b   1.000
_cell.length_c   1.000
_cell.angle_alpha   90.00
_cell.angle_beta   90.00
_cell.angle_gamma   90.00
#
_symmetry.space_group_name_H-M   'P 1'
#
loop_
_entity.id
_entity.type
_entity.pdbx_description
1 polymer ?
#
loop_
_entity_poly.entity_id
_entity_poly.type
_entity_poly.pdbx_seq_one_letter_code
_entity_poly.pdbx_strand_id
1 'polypeptide(L)'
;YEKTLEALAAVTGPLVVAGPGFVKDEFADYVRARAPDLAGRMLVVETRRIGRGAVQEVIGQGILERLLGDLHLAREVRLMDEVLLRIATDGAVAYGIDEVRKAIAYGAAETVLVSDTLLRDEEAARVIERAEHVNASVVVLSTEFEPGERLAALGGAAALLRYRLE
;
A
#
# COMPACT_ATOMS: atom_id res chain seq x y z
N TYR A 1 25.22 14.76 14.81
CA TYR A 1 24.24 13.70 14.57
C TYR A 1 23.16 13.63 15.65
N GLU A 2 23.49 13.67 16.93
CA GLU A 2 22.52 13.58 18.05
C GLU A 2 21.35 14.58 17.98
N LYS A 3 21.62 15.89 17.92
CA LYS A 3 20.57 16.93 17.79
C LYS A 3 19.66 16.73 16.57
N THR A 4 20.23 16.23 15.47
CA THR A 4 19.47 15.95 14.25
C THR A 4 18.53 14.76 14.47
N LEU A 5 19.00 13.71 15.15
CA LEU A 5 18.18 12.55 15.49
C LEU A 5 17.03 12.93 16.44
N GLU A 6 17.28 13.78 17.43
CA GLU A 6 16.23 14.29 18.32
C GLU A 6 15.14 15.04 17.55
N ALA A 7 15.51 15.89 16.59
CA ALA A 7 14.55 16.58 15.75
C ALA A 7 13.72 15.63 14.86
N LEU A 8 14.29 14.48 14.50
CA LEU A 8 13.62 13.46 13.69
C LEU A 8 12.73 12.53 14.51
N ALA A 9 12.76 12.58 15.85
CA ALA A 9 11.93 11.71 16.70
C ALA A 9 10.42 11.92 16.47
N ALA A 10 10.00 13.10 16.02
CA ALA A 10 8.61 13.39 15.68
C ALA A 10 8.17 12.86 14.30
N VAL A 11 9.09 12.35 13.47
CA VAL A 11 8.80 11.90 12.11
C VAL A 11 8.22 10.49 12.11
N THR A 12 6.98 10.36 11.65
CA THR A 12 6.25 9.08 11.57
C THR A 12 6.15 8.52 10.15
N GLY A 13 6.48 9.31 9.13
CA GLY A 13 6.55 8.87 7.74
C GLY A 13 7.91 8.32 7.34
N PRO A 14 8.08 7.92 6.07
CA PRO A 14 9.39 7.60 5.52
C PRO A 14 10.34 8.79 5.59
N LEU A 15 11.62 8.50 5.81
CA LEU A 15 12.67 9.50 5.94
C LEU A 15 13.62 9.40 4.75
N VAL A 16 13.86 10.50 4.03
CA VAL A 16 14.89 10.55 2.99
C VAL A 16 16.09 11.36 3.49
N VAL A 17 17.27 10.73 3.51
CA VAL A 17 18.53 11.38 3.86
C VAL A 17 19.32 11.60 2.57
N ALA A 18 19.51 12.85 2.18
CA ALA A 18 20.12 13.22 0.91
C ALA A 18 21.34 14.13 1.10
N GLY A 19 22.39 13.88 0.32
CA GLY A 19 23.57 14.73 0.29
C GLY A 19 24.67 14.20 -0.64
N PRO A 20 25.67 15.04 -0.96
CA PRO A 20 26.88 14.59 -1.62
C PRO A 20 27.85 13.92 -0.64
N GLY A 21 28.58 12.92 -1.11
CA GLY A 21 29.65 12.28 -0.34
C GLY A 21 29.14 11.41 0.82
N PHE A 22 30.00 11.12 1.80
CA PHE A 22 29.78 10.01 2.75
C PHE A 22 29.06 10.39 4.05
N VAL A 23 28.85 11.69 4.33
CA VAL A 23 28.24 12.14 5.60
C VAL A 23 26.82 11.60 5.79
N LYS A 24 26.05 11.44 4.70
CA LYS A 24 24.71 10.83 4.74
C LYS A 24 24.75 9.36 5.17
N ASP A 25 25.79 8.64 4.76
CA ASP A 25 25.97 7.22 5.03
C ASP A 25 26.40 7.02 6.49
N GLU A 26 27.34 7.84 6.97
CA GLU A 26 27.71 7.89 8.38
C GLU A 26 26.53 8.23 9.29
N PHE A 27 25.70 9.20 8.87
CA PHE A 27 24.47 9.52 9.60
C PHE A 27 23.49 8.34 9.57
N ALA A 28 23.32 7.66 8.44
CA ALA A 28 22.46 6.49 8.35
C ALA A 28 22.92 5.37 9.29
N ASP A 29 24.22 5.10 9.36
CA ASP A 29 24.80 4.13 10.30
C ASP A 29 24.58 4.56 11.77
N TYR A 30 24.73 5.85 12.05
CA TYR A 30 24.42 6.41 13.37
C TYR A 30 22.96 6.17 13.77
N VAL A 31 22.00 6.38 12.85
CA VAL A 31 20.57 6.14 13.07
C VAL A 31 20.29 4.64 13.26
N ARG A 32 20.87 3.76 12.43
CA ARG A 32 20.71 2.30 12.55
C ARG A 32 21.09 1.77 13.94
N ALA A 33 22.14 2.31 14.53
CA ALA A 33 22.61 1.89 15.86
C ALA A 33 21.72 2.35 17.03
N ARG A 34 20.93 3.43 16.86
CA ARG A 34 20.26 4.15 17.97
C ARG A 34 18.75 4.21 17.85
N ALA A 35 18.22 4.14 16.62
CA ALA A 35 16.81 4.19 16.32
C ALA A 35 16.48 3.22 15.15
N PRO A 36 16.43 1.90 15.43
CA PRO A 36 16.18 0.88 14.41
C PRO A 36 14.85 1.10 13.68
N ASP A 37 13.81 1.53 14.40
CA ASP A 37 12.47 1.81 13.86
C ASP A 37 12.45 2.99 12.88
N LEU A 38 13.33 3.97 13.09
CA LEU A 38 13.50 5.09 12.15
C LEU A 38 14.34 4.63 10.95
N ALA A 39 15.40 3.86 11.20
CA ALA A 39 16.26 3.33 10.16
C ALA A 39 15.53 2.40 9.18
N GLY A 40 14.57 1.60 9.65
CA GLY A 40 13.77 0.71 8.81
C GLY A 40 12.89 1.44 7.78
N ARG A 41 12.66 2.75 7.97
CA ARG A 41 11.86 3.60 7.07
C ARG A 41 12.70 4.69 6.40
N MET A 42 14.03 4.58 6.49
CA MET A 42 14.97 5.55 5.99
C MET A 42 15.55 5.12 4.64
N LEU A 43 15.55 6.04 3.68
CA LEU A 43 16.21 5.88 2.39
C LEU A 43 17.34 6.90 2.26
N VAL A 44 18.52 6.42 1.88
CA VAL A 44 19.69 7.27 1.64
C VAL A 44 19.82 7.52 0.15
N VAL A 45 19.97 8.78 -0.24
CA VAL A 45 20.01 9.21 -1.64
C VAL A 45 21.22 10.09 -1.91
N GLU A 46 21.97 9.77 -2.96
CA GLU A 46 23.08 10.61 -3.43
C GLU A 46 22.52 11.83 -4.20
N THR A 47 22.95 13.01 -3.78
CA THR A 47 22.65 14.27 -4.49
C THR A 47 23.92 15.04 -4.77
N ARG A 48 23.90 15.87 -5.83
CA ARG A 48 25.03 16.75 -6.13
C ARG A 48 24.97 18.06 -5.35
N ARG A 49 23.79 18.38 -4.83
CA ARG A 49 23.50 19.64 -4.11
C ARG A 49 23.10 19.34 -2.66
N ILE A 50 23.11 20.39 -1.84
CA ILE A 50 22.63 20.38 -0.44
C ILE A 50 21.42 21.31 -0.26
N GLY A 51 20.73 21.20 0.87
CA GLY A 51 19.60 22.05 1.23
C GLY A 51 18.43 21.92 0.24
N ARG A 52 17.79 23.05 -0.12
CA ARG A 52 16.63 23.06 -1.02
C ARG A 52 16.93 22.44 -2.40
N GLY A 53 18.15 22.60 -2.89
CA GLY A 53 18.57 22.02 -4.17
C GLY A 53 18.64 20.49 -4.14
N ALA A 54 18.99 19.91 -2.98
CA ALA A 54 18.96 18.46 -2.80
C ALA A 54 17.53 17.92 -2.82
N VAL A 55 16.59 18.62 -2.17
CA VAL A 55 15.17 18.23 -2.15
C VAL A 55 14.59 18.17 -3.56
N GLN A 56 14.86 19.19 -4.38
CA GLN A 56 14.42 19.21 -5.79
C GLN A 56 15.05 18.09 -6.61
N GLU A 57 16.33 17.78 -6.36
CA GLU A 57 17.03 16.70 -7.05
C GLU A 57 16.45 15.33 -6.68
N VAL A 58 16.18 15.07 -5.40
CA VAL A 58 15.52 13.84 -4.93
C VAL A 58 14.15 13.65 -5.58
N ILE A 59 13.35 14.71 -5.64
CA ILE A 59 12.05 14.69 -6.32
C ILE A 59 12.25 14.40 -7.82
N GLY A 60 13.16 15.11 -8.48
CA GLY A 60 13.47 14.91 -9.90
C GLY A 60 14.04 13.53 -10.25
N GLN A 61 14.60 12.81 -9.28
CA GLN A 61 15.08 11.43 -9.42
C GLN A 61 13.96 10.37 -9.31
N GLY A 62 12.72 10.77 -9.01
CA GLY A 62 11.60 9.83 -8.90
C GLY A 62 11.54 9.07 -7.56
N ILE A 63 12.28 9.53 -6.54
CA ILE A 63 12.39 8.80 -5.27
C ILE A 63 11.07 8.82 -4.50
N LEU A 64 10.34 9.94 -4.58
CA LEU A 64 9.05 10.08 -3.90
C LEU A 64 8.02 9.10 -4.50
N GLU A 65 7.98 9.00 -5.82
CA GLU A 65 7.08 8.14 -6.57
C GLU A 65 7.32 6.67 -6.23
N ARG A 66 8.59 6.25 -6.18
CA ARG A 66 8.96 4.88 -5.78
C ARG A 66 8.51 4.57 -4.36
N LEU A 67 8.77 5.47 -3.42
CA LEU A 67 8.39 5.31 -2.03
C LEU A 67 6.87 5.23 -1.86
N LEU A 68 6.11 6.05 -2.58
CA LEU A 68 4.64 5.99 -2.57
C LEU A 68 4.14 4.66 -3.14
N GLY A 69 4.78 4.17 -4.21
CA GLY A 69 4.51 2.85 -4.78
C GLY A 69 4.72 1.74 -3.75
N ASP A 70 5.85 1.72 -3.06
CA ASP A 70 6.16 0.73 -2.03
C ASP A 70 5.13 0.75 -0.88
N LEU A 71 4.71 1.94 -0.44
CA LEU A 71 3.67 2.10 0.58
C LEU A 71 2.30 1.59 0.10
N HIS A 72 1.97 1.82 -1.18
CA HIS A 72 0.73 1.33 -1.78
C HIS A 72 0.74 -0.20 -1.85
N LEU A 73 1.81 -0.79 -2.39
CA LEU A 73 1.98 -2.23 -2.47
C LEU A 73 1.93 -2.88 -1.08
N ALA A 74 2.58 -2.29 -0.07
CA ALA A 74 2.49 -2.78 1.31
C ALA A 74 1.08 -2.71 1.91
N ARG A 75 0.22 -1.78 1.44
CA ARG A 75 -1.20 -1.74 1.81
C ARG A 75 -1.98 -2.85 1.10
N GLU A 76 -1.73 -3.06 -0.20
CA GLU A 76 -2.35 -4.10 -1.00
C GLU A 76 -2.07 -5.51 -0.43
N VAL A 77 -0.80 -5.80 -0.11
CA VAL A 77 -0.40 -7.06 0.54
C VAL A 77 -1.19 -7.29 1.83
N ARG A 78 -1.29 -6.27 2.69
CA ARG A 78 -2.02 -6.38 3.97
C ARG A 78 -3.51 -6.66 3.77
N LEU A 79 -4.15 -6.00 2.79
CA LEU A 79 -5.56 -6.25 2.49
C LEU A 79 -5.77 -7.68 1.96
N MET A 80 -4.86 -8.17 1.10
CA MET A 80 -4.93 -9.53 0.60
C MET A 80 -4.70 -10.57 1.70
N ASP A 81 -3.73 -10.34 2.58
CA ASP A 81 -3.49 -11.21 3.75
C ASP A 81 -4.72 -11.25 4.68
N GLU A 82 -5.41 -10.11 4.85
CA GLU A 82 -6.66 -10.06 5.61
C GLU A 82 -7.78 -10.86 4.94
N VAL A 83 -7.93 -10.78 3.62
CA VAL A 83 -8.89 -11.60 2.86
C VAL A 83 -8.60 -13.09 3.10
N LEU A 84 -7.34 -13.52 2.94
CA LEU A 84 -6.95 -14.93 3.13
C LEU A 84 -7.17 -15.39 4.58
N LEU A 85 -6.86 -14.55 5.56
CA LEU A 85 -7.11 -14.84 6.97
C LEU A 85 -8.60 -15.02 7.25
N ARG A 86 -9.46 -14.14 6.72
CA ARG A 86 -10.91 -14.27 6.88
C ARG A 86 -11.43 -15.52 6.16
N ILE A 87 -10.91 -15.89 5.00
CA ILE A 87 -11.29 -17.15 4.33
C ILE A 87 -10.91 -18.34 5.21
N ALA A 88 -9.69 -18.38 5.74
CA ALA A 88 -9.21 -19.50 6.58
C ALA A 88 -9.98 -19.64 7.90
N THR A 89 -10.54 -18.55 8.42
CA THR A 89 -11.29 -18.50 9.69
C THR A 89 -12.80 -18.49 9.52
N ASP A 90 -13.30 -18.68 8.30
CA ASP A 90 -14.72 -18.57 7.95
C ASP A 90 -15.33 -17.24 8.42
N GLY A 91 -14.58 -16.16 8.21
CA GLY A 91 -14.87 -14.79 8.64
C GLY A 91 -15.81 -14.03 7.69
N ALA A 92 -16.01 -12.74 7.96
CA ALA A 92 -16.83 -11.86 7.13
C ALA A 92 -16.09 -11.46 5.84
N VAL A 93 -16.12 -12.34 4.84
CA VAL A 93 -15.46 -12.17 3.53
C VAL A 93 -16.31 -12.77 2.41
N ALA A 94 -16.23 -12.19 1.21
CA ALA A 94 -16.75 -12.76 -0.02
C ALA A 94 -15.64 -12.79 -1.08
N TYR A 95 -15.62 -13.79 -1.95
CA TYR A 95 -14.67 -13.90 -3.05
C TYR A 95 -15.33 -14.49 -4.29
N GLY A 96 -14.80 -14.14 -5.46
CA GLY A 96 -15.45 -14.35 -6.74
C GLY A 96 -16.51 -13.27 -7.02
N ILE A 97 -16.69 -12.95 -8.30
CA ILE A 97 -17.52 -11.82 -8.74
C ILE A 97 -18.98 -11.92 -8.27
N ASP A 98 -19.54 -13.12 -8.21
CA ASP A 98 -20.95 -13.33 -7.86
C ASP A 98 -21.22 -13.14 -6.37
N GLU A 99 -20.35 -13.66 -5.49
CA GLU A 99 -20.49 -13.46 -4.05
C GLU A 99 -20.22 -12.00 -3.66
N VAL A 100 -19.23 -11.36 -4.29
CA VAL A 100 -18.98 -9.92 -4.12
C VAL A 100 -20.19 -9.09 -4.56
N ARG A 101 -20.81 -9.43 -5.70
CA ARG A 101 -22.03 -8.79 -6.21
C ARG A 101 -23.19 -8.89 -5.21
N LYS A 102 -23.40 -10.08 -4.61
CA LYS A 102 -24.40 -10.27 -3.54
C LYS A 102 -24.05 -9.41 -2.32
N ALA A 103 -22.81 -9.43 -1.87
CA ALA A 103 -22.37 -8.67 -0.71
C ALA A 103 -22.58 -7.16 -0.84
N ILE A 104 -22.33 -6.62 -2.03
CA ILE A 104 -22.61 -5.22 -2.36
C ILE A 104 -24.12 -4.95 -2.35
N ALA A 105 -24.93 -5.85 -2.92
CA ALA A 105 -26.39 -5.69 -2.96
C ALA A 105 -27.02 -5.66 -1.55
N TYR A 106 -26.47 -6.42 -0.60
CA TYR A 106 -26.88 -6.39 0.81
C TYR A 106 -26.25 -5.23 1.60
N GLY A 107 -25.36 -4.43 1.00
CA GLY A 107 -24.64 -3.37 1.69
C GLY A 107 -23.66 -3.88 2.76
N ALA A 108 -23.26 -5.15 2.67
CA ALA A 108 -22.33 -5.79 3.60
C ALA A 108 -20.87 -5.46 3.25
N ALA A 109 -20.57 -5.08 2.01
CA ALA A 109 -19.21 -4.80 1.57
C ALA A 109 -18.64 -3.53 2.25
N GLU A 110 -17.50 -3.68 2.91
CA GLU A 110 -16.72 -2.56 3.46
C GLU A 110 -15.62 -2.15 2.48
N THR A 111 -14.81 -3.12 2.05
CA THR A 111 -13.72 -2.91 1.10
C THR A 111 -13.81 -3.97 0.01
N VAL A 112 -13.88 -3.56 -1.24
CA VAL A 112 -13.90 -4.41 -2.43
C VAL A 112 -12.53 -4.36 -3.08
N LEU A 113 -11.92 -5.52 -3.29
CA LEU A 113 -10.67 -5.69 -4.00
C LEU A 113 -10.96 -6.28 -5.38
N VAL A 114 -10.37 -5.71 -6.43
CA VAL A 114 -10.56 -6.17 -7.81
C VAL A 114 -9.21 -6.27 -8.51
N SER A 115 -8.95 -7.36 -9.23
CA SER A 115 -7.75 -7.46 -10.06
C SER A 115 -7.90 -6.60 -11.32
N ASP A 116 -6.80 -6.00 -11.77
CA ASP A 116 -6.74 -5.22 -13.01
C ASP A 116 -7.23 -6.00 -14.25
N THR A 117 -7.09 -7.31 -14.25
CA THR A 117 -7.62 -8.21 -15.29
C THR A 117 -9.14 -8.14 -15.45
N LEU A 118 -9.89 -7.89 -14.37
CA LEU A 118 -11.34 -7.77 -14.42
C LEU A 118 -11.82 -6.39 -14.89
N LEU A 119 -10.97 -5.36 -14.90
CA LEU A 119 -11.39 -4.01 -15.33
C LEU A 119 -11.81 -3.93 -16.80
N ARG A 120 -11.42 -4.93 -17.62
CA ARG A 120 -11.82 -5.03 -19.03
C ARG A 120 -13.18 -5.68 -19.23
N ASP A 121 -13.76 -6.24 -18.18
CA ASP A 121 -15.07 -6.89 -18.21
C ASP A 121 -16.18 -5.89 -17.84
N GLU A 122 -17.20 -5.77 -18.68
CA GLU A 122 -18.36 -4.90 -18.44
C GLU A 122 -19.14 -5.30 -17.18
N GLU A 123 -19.21 -6.60 -16.84
CA GLU A 123 -19.88 -7.04 -15.63
C GLU A 123 -19.13 -6.56 -14.38
N ALA A 124 -17.81 -6.67 -14.37
CA ALA A 124 -16.98 -6.23 -13.25
C ALA A 124 -17.03 -4.70 -13.09
N ALA A 125 -17.04 -3.95 -14.18
CA ALA A 125 -17.21 -2.49 -14.14
C ALA A 125 -18.51 -2.07 -13.43
N ARG A 126 -19.62 -2.77 -13.70
CA ARG A 126 -20.91 -2.52 -13.02
C ARG A 126 -20.87 -2.87 -11.53
N VAL A 127 -20.11 -3.89 -11.15
CA VAL A 127 -19.93 -4.26 -9.74
C VAL A 127 -19.16 -3.17 -8.99
N ILE A 128 -18.09 -2.64 -9.60
CA ILE A 128 -17.30 -1.53 -9.05
C ILE A 128 -18.18 -0.28 -8.87
N GLU A 129 -18.94 0.12 -9.89
CA GLU A 129 -19.84 1.28 -9.82
C GLU A 129 -20.87 1.12 -8.68
N ARG A 130 -21.45 -0.07 -8.53
CA ARG A 130 -22.39 -0.36 -7.43
C ARG A 130 -21.72 -0.35 -6.06
N ALA A 131 -20.47 -0.80 -5.96
CA ALA A 131 -19.70 -0.74 -4.71
C ALA A 131 -19.51 0.72 -4.24
N GLU A 132 -19.20 1.63 -5.17
CA GLU A 132 -19.07 3.06 -4.87
C GLU A 132 -20.39 3.67 -4.37
N HIS A 133 -21.53 3.28 -4.95
CA HIS A 133 -22.84 3.74 -4.52
C HIS A 133 -23.23 3.33 -3.09
N VAL A 134 -22.69 2.21 -2.58
CA VAL A 134 -22.97 1.73 -1.20
C VAL A 134 -21.92 2.18 -0.19
N ASN A 135 -21.07 3.16 -0.55
CA ASN A 135 -19.94 3.63 0.25
C ASN A 135 -18.97 2.50 0.65
N ALA A 136 -18.73 1.54 -0.25
CA ALA A 136 -17.64 0.59 -0.08
C ALA A 136 -16.34 1.19 -0.68
N SER A 137 -15.21 0.97 -0.01
CA SER A 137 -13.90 1.35 -0.56
C SER A 137 -13.52 0.38 -1.67
N VAL A 138 -13.20 0.86 -2.86
CA VAL A 138 -12.71 0.02 -3.96
C VAL A 138 -11.19 0.14 -4.04
N VAL A 139 -10.50 -1.01 -4.12
CA VAL A 139 -9.05 -1.10 -4.30
C VAL A 139 -8.77 -2.01 -5.49
N VAL A 140 -8.02 -1.50 -6.46
CA VAL A 140 -7.59 -2.29 -7.63
C VAL A 140 -6.19 -2.82 -7.38
N LEU A 141 -5.99 -4.13 -7.59
CA LEU A 141 -4.69 -4.77 -7.47
C LEU A 141 -4.15 -5.11 -8.86
N SER A 142 -2.92 -4.68 -9.14
CA SER A 142 -2.23 -5.06 -10.38
C SER A 142 -1.75 -6.51 -10.31
N THR A 143 -2.01 -7.30 -11.36
CA THR A 143 -1.48 -8.66 -11.51
C THR A 143 0.02 -8.69 -11.79
N GLU A 144 0.68 -7.53 -11.94
CA GLU A 144 2.14 -7.44 -11.99
C GLU A 144 2.79 -7.72 -10.61
N PHE A 145 2.01 -7.73 -9.53
CA PHE A 145 2.46 -8.02 -8.18
C PHE A 145 1.70 -9.21 -7.58
N GLU A 146 2.33 -9.87 -6.61
CA GLU A 146 1.79 -11.05 -5.93
C GLU A 146 0.36 -10.88 -5.38
N PRO A 147 -0.04 -9.75 -4.73
CA PRO A 147 -1.41 -9.58 -4.25
C PRO A 147 -2.46 -9.68 -5.36
N GLY A 148 -2.16 -9.12 -6.54
CA GLY A 148 -3.05 -9.19 -7.69
C GLY A 148 -3.13 -10.60 -8.28
N GLU A 149 -2.00 -11.30 -8.38
CA GLU A 149 -1.97 -12.72 -8.82
C GLU A 149 -2.82 -13.61 -7.91
N ARG A 150 -2.68 -13.46 -6.59
CA ARG A 150 -3.46 -14.20 -5.59
C ARG A 150 -4.95 -13.88 -5.72
N LEU A 151 -5.31 -12.62 -5.90
CA LEU A 151 -6.71 -12.21 -6.09
C LEU A 151 -7.30 -12.78 -7.39
N ALA A 152 -6.54 -12.75 -8.48
CA ALA A 152 -6.94 -13.37 -9.75
C ALA A 152 -7.23 -14.87 -9.59
N ALA A 153 -6.40 -15.59 -8.82
CA ALA A 153 -6.61 -17.00 -8.52
C ALA A 153 -7.89 -17.28 -7.68
N LEU A 154 -8.38 -16.29 -6.92
CA LEU A 154 -9.63 -16.36 -6.16
C LEU A 154 -10.87 -15.92 -6.96
N GLY A 155 -10.74 -15.81 -8.29
CA GLY A 155 -11.83 -15.37 -9.17
C GLY A 155 -11.83 -13.88 -9.46
N GLY A 156 -10.71 -13.18 -9.22
CA GLY A 156 -10.45 -11.80 -9.63
C GLY A 156 -11.12 -10.71 -8.79
N ALA A 157 -12.04 -11.06 -7.89
CA ALA A 157 -12.69 -10.12 -6.99
C ALA A 157 -12.82 -10.70 -5.58
N ALA A 158 -12.67 -9.86 -4.57
CA ALA A 158 -12.93 -10.19 -3.17
C ALA A 158 -13.52 -8.98 -2.44
N ALA A 159 -14.19 -9.22 -1.32
CA ALA A 159 -14.71 -8.16 -0.46
C ALA A 159 -14.54 -8.52 1.01
N LEU A 160 -13.96 -7.59 1.76
CA LEU A 160 -14.02 -7.59 3.22
C LEU A 160 -15.39 -7.05 3.63
N LEU A 161 -16.12 -7.82 4.45
CA LEU A 161 -17.49 -7.50 4.82
C LEU A 161 -17.56 -6.91 6.23
N ARG A 162 -18.56 -6.06 6.46
CA ARG A 162 -18.92 -5.50 7.78
C ARG A 162 -19.57 -6.54 8.68
N TYR A 163 -20.28 -7.51 8.08
CA TYR A 163 -20.96 -8.62 8.74
C TYR A 163 -21.01 -9.82 7.79
N ARG A 164 -21.17 -11.04 8.35
CA ARG A 164 -21.31 -12.27 7.55
C ARG A 164 -22.67 -12.32 6.85
N LEU A 165 -22.70 -12.83 5.62
CA LEU A 165 -23.93 -13.01 4.86
C LEU A 165 -24.62 -14.36 5.14
N GLU A 166 -23.88 -15.33 5.67
CA GLU A 166 -24.36 -16.61 6.24
C GLU A 166 -23.49 -16.98 7.47
#